data_AF-A0A6V7UFF8-F1
#
_entry.id   AF-A0A6V7UFF8-F1
#
_cell.length_a   1.000
_cell.length_b   1.000
_cell.length_c   1.000
_cell.angle_alpha   90.00
_cell.angle_beta   90.00
_cell.angle_gamma   90.00
#
_symmetry.space_group_name_H-M   'P 1'
#
loop_
_entity.id
_entity.type
_entity.pdbx_description
1 polymer ?
#
loop_
_entity_poly.entity_id
_entity_poly.type
_entity_poly.pdbx_seq_one_letter_code
_entity_poly.pdbx_strand_id
1 'polypeptide(L)'
;MSGPIRQSLGPAKSTLIRAIAEAKTILDERPNQNEEIENWTHWVQKLKNANSKLERTLSRISTLTENWTKVIVQSQPEQAERENSLYEAVAGGEEGLLVKIEEANELAVDLGTSIEIGENAIRQKSIDSDRASSIRQATPSRHSQIRLPKNSLPEFYGDLNLWPSFWDNYRSAIHENTLLTDIDRFNYLNGCVKGEAKKLIQNYFITEANYHIAINKLRERYGDEERIKANLRAELRALPPANKFINSIRLTTDNIDRIIQQLQQMGENINQSFISSVIEKKCQNGFFLNWKKLNKSYGKM
;
A
#
# COMPACT_ATOMS: atom_id res chain seq x y z
N MET A 1 -44.03 -19.87 -5.37
CA MET A 1 -43.71 -20.88 -4.32
C MET A 1 -42.22 -21.17 -4.34
N SER A 2 -41.54 -21.11 -3.19
CA SER A 2 -40.08 -21.25 -3.06
C SER A 2 -39.56 -22.70 -2.99
N GLY A 3 -40.42 -23.72 -3.07
CA GLY A 3 -40.08 -25.13 -2.82
C GLY A 3 -38.79 -25.62 -3.52
N PRO A 4 -38.61 -25.39 -4.84
CA PRO A 4 -37.40 -25.79 -5.55
C PRO A 4 -36.12 -25.06 -5.08
N ILE A 5 -36.25 -23.79 -4.68
CA ILE A 5 -35.14 -22.98 -4.15
C ILE A 5 -34.69 -23.55 -2.81
N ARG A 6 -35.65 -23.86 -1.91
CA ARG A 6 -35.39 -24.47 -0.60
C ARG A 6 -34.69 -25.82 -0.71
N GLN A 7 -35.14 -26.67 -1.63
CA GLN A 7 -34.51 -27.97 -1.90
C GLN A 7 -33.06 -27.85 -2.39
N SER A 8 -32.74 -26.78 -3.13
CA SER A 8 -31.41 -26.53 -3.67
C SER A 8 -30.46 -25.85 -2.67
N LEU A 9 -31.02 -25.07 -1.73
CA LEU A 9 -30.26 -24.27 -0.77
C LEU A 9 -29.59 -25.12 0.33
N GLY A 10 -30.27 -26.18 0.80
CA GLY A 10 -29.69 -27.12 1.77
C GLY A 10 -28.36 -27.75 1.29
N PRO A 11 -28.35 -28.42 0.12
CA PRO A 11 -27.12 -28.94 -0.49
C PRO A 11 -26.07 -27.86 -0.79
N ALA A 12 -26.49 -26.64 -1.15
CA ALA A 12 -25.58 -25.52 -1.36
C ALA A 12 -24.87 -25.13 -0.05
N LYS A 13 -25.63 -25.00 1.04
CA LYS A 13 -25.11 -24.72 2.38
C LYS A 13 -24.12 -25.79 2.84
N SER A 14 -24.46 -27.08 2.70
CA SER A 14 -23.55 -28.17 3.04
C SER A 14 -22.26 -28.15 2.21
N THR A 15 -22.36 -27.79 0.93
CA THR A 15 -21.19 -27.63 0.05
C THR A 15 -20.32 -26.46 0.51
N LEU A 16 -20.93 -25.35 0.93
CA LEU A 16 -20.22 -24.18 1.44
C LEU A 16 -19.46 -24.52 2.72
N ILE A 17 -20.12 -25.18 3.69
CA ILE A 17 -19.50 -25.61 4.94
C ILE A 17 -18.29 -26.51 4.68
N ARG A 18 -18.41 -27.46 3.75
CA ARG A 18 -17.28 -28.32 3.36
C ARG A 18 -16.15 -27.52 2.69
N ALA A 19 -16.48 -26.55 1.83
CA ALA A 19 -15.49 -25.71 1.17
C ALA A 19 -14.75 -24.82 2.19
N ILE A 20 -15.46 -24.28 3.19
CA ILE A 20 -14.87 -23.55 4.32
C ILE A 20 -13.88 -24.44 5.09
N ALA A 21 -14.31 -25.64 5.46
CA ALA A 21 -13.47 -26.57 6.22
C ALA A 21 -12.20 -26.95 5.44
N GLU A 22 -12.34 -27.29 4.16
CA GLU A 22 -11.22 -27.62 3.27
C GLU A 22 -10.24 -26.44 3.12
N ALA A 23 -10.76 -25.22 2.91
CA ALA A 23 -9.95 -24.02 2.80
C ALA A 23 -9.17 -23.71 4.10
N LYS A 24 -9.79 -23.89 5.27
CA LYS A 24 -9.11 -23.75 6.57
C LYS A 24 -7.98 -24.76 6.73
N THR A 25 -8.22 -26.04 6.42
CA THR A 25 -7.17 -27.07 6.46
C THR A 25 -5.99 -26.71 5.55
N ILE A 26 -6.25 -26.21 4.34
CA ILE A 26 -5.17 -25.83 3.41
C ILE A 26 -4.39 -24.61 3.93
N LEU A 27 -5.05 -23.63 4.56
CA LEU A 27 -4.37 -22.49 5.16
C LEU A 27 -3.43 -22.91 6.30
N ASP A 28 -3.82 -23.89 7.10
CA ASP A 28 -2.99 -24.44 8.18
C ASP A 28 -1.78 -25.23 7.65
N GLU A 29 -1.87 -25.81 6.44
CA GLU A 29 -0.79 -26.51 5.74
C GLU A 29 0.28 -25.57 5.14
N ARG A 30 0.38 -24.31 5.61
CA ARG A 30 1.32 -23.32 5.06
C ARG A 30 2.77 -23.81 5.13
N PRO A 31 3.49 -23.89 4.00
CA PRO A 31 4.88 -24.33 3.99
C PRO A 31 5.79 -23.39 4.79
N ASN A 32 6.82 -23.95 5.41
CA ASN A 32 7.85 -23.15 6.08
C ASN A 32 8.72 -22.40 5.06
N GLN A 33 9.37 -21.30 5.50
CA GLN A 33 10.26 -20.51 4.64
C GLN A 33 11.41 -21.33 4.03
N ASN A 34 11.85 -22.40 4.72
CA ASN A 34 12.95 -23.25 4.29
C ASN A 34 12.54 -24.40 3.36
N GLU A 35 11.25 -24.60 3.11
CA GLU A 35 10.76 -25.69 2.26
C GLU A 35 11.02 -25.47 0.77
N GLU A 36 10.96 -26.55 -0.01
CA GLU A 36 11.21 -26.56 -1.44
C GLU A 36 10.15 -25.78 -2.23
N ILE A 37 10.54 -25.28 -3.41
CA ILE A 37 9.66 -24.50 -4.30
C ILE A 37 8.42 -25.31 -4.71
N GLU A 38 8.59 -26.62 -4.89
CA GLU A 38 7.51 -27.53 -5.26
C GLU A 38 6.40 -27.56 -4.20
N ASN A 39 6.76 -27.53 -2.91
CA ASN A 39 5.78 -27.48 -1.81
C ASN A 39 4.99 -26.17 -1.83
N TRP A 40 5.67 -25.04 -2.04
CA TRP A 40 5.02 -23.73 -2.20
C TRP A 40 4.10 -23.70 -3.42
N THR A 41 4.54 -24.27 -4.53
CA THR A 41 3.77 -24.33 -5.78
C THR A 41 2.52 -25.19 -5.63
N HIS A 42 2.65 -26.37 -5.01
CA HIS A 42 1.54 -27.26 -4.73
C HIS A 42 0.54 -26.64 -3.75
N TRP A 43 1.02 -26.00 -2.67
CA TRP A 43 0.18 -25.31 -1.70
C TRP A 43 -0.60 -24.15 -2.32
N VAL A 44 0.06 -23.29 -3.11
CA VAL A 44 -0.62 -22.21 -3.85
C VAL A 44 -1.68 -22.75 -4.81
N GLN A 45 -1.41 -23.86 -5.49
CA GLN A 45 -2.39 -24.47 -6.38
C GLN A 45 -3.61 -25.02 -5.60
N LYS A 46 -3.38 -25.66 -4.45
CA LYS A 46 -4.46 -26.08 -3.53
C LYS A 46 -5.31 -24.89 -3.09
N LEU A 47 -4.68 -23.78 -2.67
CA LEU A 47 -5.38 -22.55 -2.28
C LEU A 47 -6.22 -21.97 -3.43
N LYS A 48 -5.68 -21.89 -4.64
CA LYS A 48 -6.42 -21.40 -5.83
C LYS A 48 -7.64 -22.25 -6.14
N ASN A 49 -7.49 -23.58 -6.04
CA ASN A 49 -8.59 -24.51 -6.24
C ASN A 49 -9.67 -24.36 -5.16
N ALA A 50 -9.26 -24.24 -3.90
CA ALA A 50 -10.15 -24.02 -2.77
C ALA A 50 -10.91 -22.69 -2.90
N ASN A 51 -10.21 -21.60 -3.24
CA ASN A 51 -10.82 -20.29 -3.45
C ASN A 51 -11.85 -20.32 -4.60
N SER A 52 -11.48 -20.92 -5.74
CA SER A 52 -12.39 -21.08 -6.88
C SER A 52 -13.65 -21.86 -6.51
N LYS A 53 -13.53 -22.89 -5.67
CA LYS A 53 -14.65 -23.71 -5.21
C LYS A 53 -15.54 -22.93 -4.23
N LEU A 54 -14.94 -22.14 -3.34
CA LEU A 54 -15.64 -21.29 -2.39
C LEU A 54 -16.45 -20.20 -3.11
N GLU A 55 -15.83 -19.47 -4.04
CA GLU A 55 -16.46 -18.42 -4.85
C GLU A 55 -17.63 -18.96 -5.69
N ARG A 56 -17.46 -20.12 -6.35
CA ARG A 56 -18.56 -20.77 -7.09
C ARG A 56 -19.74 -21.10 -6.20
N THR A 57 -19.48 -21.56 -4.97
CA THR A 57 -20.53 -21.94 -4.04
C THR A 57 -21.24 -20.71 -3.48
N LEU A 58 -20.49 -19.65 -3.15
CA LEU A 58 -21.02 -18.34 -2.75
C LEU A 58 -21.92 -17.75 -3.84
N SER A 59 -21.45 -17.73 -5.10
CA SER A 59 -22.23 -17.24 -6.24
C SER A 59 -23.53 -18.02 -6.44
N ARG A 60 -23.49 -19.36 -6.30
CA ARG A 60 -24.69 -20.21 -6.35
C ARG A 60 -25.67 -19.86 -5.23
N ILE A 61 -25.19 -19.65 -4.01
CA ILE A 61 -26.03 -19.30 -2.86
C ILE A 61 -26.63 -17.91 -3.05
N SER A 62 -25.85 -16.91 -3.45
CA SER A 62 -26.33 -15.54 -3.75
C SER A 62 -27.45 -15.57 -4.82
N THR A 63 -27.29 -16.36 -5.88
CA THR A 63 -28.34 -16.50 -6.90
C THR A 63 -29.62 -17.11 -6.32
N LEU A 64 -29.50 -18.14 -5.46
CA LEU A 64 -30.65 -18.79 -4.83
C LEU A 64 -31.36 -17.85 -3.83
N THR A 65 -30.61 -17.10 -3.02
CA THR A 65 -31.18 -16.15 -2.05
C THR A 65 -31.85 -14.99 -2.77
N GLU A 66 -31.23 -14.41 -3.80
CA GLU A 66 -31.85 -13.37 -4.64
C GLU A 66 -33.15 -13.84 -5.29
N ASN A 67 -33.16 -15.07 -5.82
CA ASN A 67 -34.37 -15.65 -6.40
C ASN A 67 -35.46 -15.87 -5.35
N TRP A 68 -35.11 -16.23 -4.12
CA TRP A 68 -36.08 -16.36 -3.04
C TRP A 68 -36.62 -14.99 -2.61
N THR A 69 -35.77 -13.97 -2.48
CA THR A 69 -36.20 -12.60 -2.19
C THR A 69 -37.17 -12.09 -3.24
N LYS A 70 -36.93 -12.37 -4.54
CA LYS A 70 -37.88 -12.04 -5.62
C LYS A 70 -39.24 -12.73 -5.42
N VAL A 71 -39.25 -14.01 -5.05
CA VAL A 71 -40.49 -14.74 -4.74
C VAL A 71 -41.23 -14.09 -3.57
N ILE A 72 -40.53 -13.66 -2.51
CA ILE A 72 -41.15 -12.99 -1.36
C ILE A 72 -41.79 -11.66 -1.80
N VAL A 73 -41.04 -10.82 -2.52
CA VAL A 73 -41.49 -9.48 -2.95
C VAL A 73 -42.67 -9.54 -3.92
N GLN A 74 -42.74 -10.58 -4.76
CA GLN A 74 -43.79 -10.74 -5.78
C GLN A 74 -45.03 -11.50 -5.27
N SER A 75 -45.03 -12.01 -4.03
CA SER A 75 -46.14 -12.79 -3.47
C SER A 75 -47.19 -11.92 -2.78
N GLN A 76 -48.41 -12.44 -2.62
CA GLN A 76 -49.44 -11.80 -1.77
C GLN A 76 -48.98 -11.70 -0.31
N PRO A 77 -49.48 -10.74 0.49
CA PRO A 77 -48.98 -10.46 1.86
C PRO A 77 -48.89 -11.69 2.77
N GLU A 78 -49.93 -12.51 2.84
CA GLU A 78 -49.93 -13.73 3.66
C GLU A 78 -48.90 -14.78 3.20
N GLN A 79 -48.66 -14.86 1.88
CA GLN A 79 -47.68 -15.80 1.32
C GLN A 79 -46.25 -15.25 1.48
N ALA A 80 -46.07 -13.95 1.33
CA ALA A 80 -44.79 -13.28 1.57
C ALA A 80 -44.33 -13.46 3.02
N GLU A 81 -45.23 -13.29 3.99
CA GLU A 81 -44.92 -13.48 5.41
C GLU A 81 -44.50 -14.93 5.72
N ARG A 82 -45.24 -15.91 5.18
CA ARG A 82 -44.89 -17.34 5.29
C ARG A 82 -43.51 -17.64 4.68
N GLU A 83 -43.24 -17.12 3.50
CA GLU A 83 -41.95 -17.31 2.81
C GLU A 83 -40.80 -16.61 3.54
N ASN A 84 -41.06 -15.46 4.17
CA ASN A 84 -40.08 -14.73 4.96
C ASN A 84 -39.70 -15.46 6.26
N SER A 85 -40.69 -16.01 6.99
CA SER A 85 -40.40 -16.85 8.16
C SER A 85 -39.58 -18.09 7.81
N LEU A 86 -39.84 -18.70 6.65
CA LEU A 86 -39.05 -19.83 6.14
C LEU A 86 -37.63 -19.42 5.76
N TYR A 87 -37.45 -18.24 5.17
CA TYR A 87 -36.14 -17.70 4.86
C TYR A 87 -35.34 -17.42 6.13
N GLU A 88 -35.95 -16.76 7.12
CA GLU A 88 -35.33 -16.45 8.40
C GLU A 88 -34.89 -17.70 9.17
N ALA A 89 -35.70 -18.76 9.15
CA ALA A 89 -35.33 -20.05 9.75
C ALA A 89 -34.11 -20.72 9.10
N VAL A 90 -33.83 -20.44 7.82
CA VAL A 90 -32.66 -21.01 7.10
C VAL A 90 -31.46 -20.07 7.15
N ALA A 91 -31.71 -18.77 7.12
CA ALA A 91 -30.70 -17.73 7.04
C ALA A 91 -30.14 -17.31 8.41
N GLY A 92 -31.01 -17.21 9.42
CA GLY A 92 -30.67 -16.77 10.77
C GLY A 92 -30.09 -17.86 11.68
N GLY A 93 -29.67 -17.45 12.88
CA GLY A 93 -29.00 -18.28 13.88
C GLY A 93 -27.49 -18.37 13.70
N GLU A 94 -26.79 -18.89 14.72
CA GLU A 94 -25.31 -19.00 14.74
C GLU A 94 -24.76 -19.96 13.67
N GLU A 95 -25.52 -20.99 13.30
CA GLU A 95 -25.22 -21.86 12.16
C GLU A 95 -26.04 -21.50 10.90
N GLY A 96 -26.62 -20.30 10.89
CA GLY A 96 -27.43 -19.79 9.80
C GLY A 96 -26.65 -19.65 8.49
N LEU A 97 -27.37 -19.62 7.37
CA LEU A 97 -26.74 -19.41 6.06
C LEU A 97 -25.99 -18.07 6.00
N LEU A 98 -26.49 -17.01 6.65
CA LEU A 98 -25.84 -15.70 6.69
C LEU A 98 -24.46 -15.77 7.34
N VAL A 99 -24.37 -16.40 8.52
CA VAL A 99 -23.09 -16.58 9.24
C VAL A 99 -22.09 -17.36 8.39
N LYS A 100 -22.55 -18.41 7.68
CA LYS A 100 -21.67 -19.18 6.77
C LYS A 100 -21.24 -18.41 5.53
N ILE A 101 -22.06 -17.50 5.03
CA ILE A 101 -21.67 -16.59 3.93
C ILE A 101 -20.61 -15.61 4.41
N GLU A 102 -20.79 -15.00 5.59
CA GLU A 102 -19.80 -14.09 6.18
C GLU A 102 -18.46 -14.81 6.43
N GLU A 103 -18.50 -15.98 7.08
CA GLU A 103 -17.32 -16.83 7.31
C GLU A 103 -16.60 -17.18 6.00
N ALA A 104 -17.35 -17.50 4.93
CA ALA A 104 -16.78 -17.79 3.63
C ALA A 104 -16.19 -16.54 2.93
N ASN A 105 -16.79 -15.36 3.09
CA ASN A 105 -16.27 -14.13 2.51
C ASN A 105 -14.96 -13.70 3.18
N GLU A 106 -14.89 -13.76 4.51
CA GLU A 106 -13.64 -13.52 5.25
C GLU A 106 -12.55 -14.51 4.80
N LEU A 107 -12.90 -15.78 4.73
CA LEU A 107 -11.97 -16.82 4.30
C LEU A 107 -11.50 -16.63 2.85
N ALA A 108 -12.35 -16.12 1.94
CA ALA A 108 -11.95 -15.80 0.58
C ALA A 108 -10.86 -14.70 0.54
N VAL A 109 -10.94 -13.70 1.43
CA VAL A 109 -9.91 -12.67 1.57
C VAL A 109 -8.59 -13.27 2.08
N ASP A 110 -8.66 -14.15 3.08
CA ASP A 110 -7.49 -14.84 3.63
C ASP A 110 -6.81 -15.76 2.60
N LEU A 111 -7.61 -16.49 1.82
CA LEU A 111 -7.13 -17.30 0.70
C LEU A 111 -6.44 -16.43 -0.36
N GLY A 112 -7.05 -15.31 -0.76
CA GLY A 112 -6.47 -14.38 -1.72
C GLY A 112 -5.12 -13.83 -1.27
N THR A 113 -5.04 -13.39 -0.01
CA THR A 113 -3.79 -12.90 0.60
C THR A 113 -2.73 -14.00 0.67
N SER A 114 -3.12 -15.22 1.04
CA SER A 114 -2.21 -16.37 1.13
C SER A 114 -1.69 -16.85 -0.22
N ILE A 115 -2.53 -16.79 -1.27
CA ILE A 115 -2.12 -17.04 -2.66
C ILE A 115 -1.05 -16.03 -3.07
N GLU A 116 -1.27 -14.74 -2.82
CA GLU A 116 -0.29 -13.69 -3.16
C GLU A 116 1.04 -13.90 -2.43
N ILE A 117 0.99 -14.19 -1.13
CA ILE A 117 2.19 -14.51 -0.33
C ILE A 117 2.93 -15.72 -0.92
N GLY A 118 2.21 -16.80 -1.24
CA GLY A 118 2.80 -18.01 -1.79
C GLY A 118 3.40 -17.80 -3.18
N GLU A 119 2.72 -17.05 -4.06
CA GLU A 119 3.25 -16.67 -5.37
C GLU A 119 4.53 -15.84 -5.25
N ASN A 120 4.58 -14.91 -4.29
CA ASN A 120 5.77 -14.11 -4.02
C ASN A 120 6.92 -15.00 -3.48
N ALA A 121 6.63 -15.99 -2.64
CA ALA A 121 7.62 -16.96 -2.17
C ALA A 121 8.17 -17.84 -3.31
N ILE A 122 7.31 -18.32 -4.22
CA ILE A 122 7.71 -19.08 -5.41
C ILE A 122 8.59 -18.22 -6.31
N ARG A 123 8.19 -16.97 -6.59
CA ARG A 123 8.97 -16.01 -7.40
C ARG A 123 10.35 -15.77 -6.79
N GLN A 124 10.41 -15.53 -5.49
CA GLN A 124 11.67 -15.30 -4.79
C GLN A 124 12.62 -16.51 -4.89
N LYS A 125 12.10 -17.72 -4.65
CA LYS A 125 12.92 -18.92 -4.70
C LYS A 125 13.33 -19.33 -6.12
N SER A 126 12.49 -19.06 -7.13
CA SER A 126 12.87 -19.26 -8.54
C SER A 126 14.05 -18.38 -8.92
N ILE A 127 14.05 -17.12 -8.47
CA ILE A 127 15.18 -16.19 -8.67
C ILE A 127 16.44 -16.69 -7.96
N ASP A 128 16.30 -17.29 -6.76
CA ASP A 128 17.44 -17.85 -6.02
C ASP A 128 18.03 -19.11 -6.70
N SER A 129 17.19 -19.95 -7.31
CA SER A 129 17.62 -21.10 -8.12
C SER A 129 18.38 -20.68 -9.39
N ASP A 130 17.88 -19.67 -10.11
CA ASP A 130 18.52 -19.12 -11.32
C ASP A 130 19.86 -18.41 -11.00
N ARG A 131 19.99 -17.87 -9.78
CA ARG A 131 21.26 -17.35 -9.27
C ARG A 131 22.23 -18.49 -8.92
N ALA A 132 21.76 -19.58 -8.33
CA ALA A 132 22.61 -20.73 -7.98
C ALA A 132 23.20 -21.45 -9.20
N SER A 133 22.46 -21.54 -10.31
CA SER A 133 22.95 -22.07 -11.58
C SER A 133 23.98 -21.13 -12.26
N SER A 134 23.79 -19.81 -12.12
CA SER A 134 24.75 -18.80 -12.61
C SER A 134 26.04 -18.69 -11.77
N ILE A 135 26.01 -19.09 -10.49
CA ILE A 135 27.16 -19.05 -9.56
C ILE A 135 28.14 -20.23 -9.76
N ARG A 136 27.76 -21.32 -10.46
CA ARG A 136 28.66 -22.46 -10.69
C ARG A 136 29.83 -22.16 -11.66
N GLN A 137 29.87 -20.99 -12.29
CA GLN A 137 30.93 -20.60 -13.24
C GLN A 137 31.93 -19.56 -12.73
N ALA A 138 31.86 -19.07 -11.48
CA ALA A 138 32.86 -18.13 -10.97
C ALA A 138 33.17 -18.32 -9.48
N THR A 139 34.47 -18.43 -9.18
CA THR A 139 35.07 -18.57 -7.85
C THR A 139 34.90 -17.32 -6.96
N PRO A 140 35.09 -17.44 -5.63
CA PRO A 140 34.34 -16.66 -4.65
C PRO A 140 35.06 -15.40 -4.17
N SER A 141 34.30 -14.34 -3.91
CA SER A 141 34.59 -13.35 -2.86
C SER A 141 33.31 -12.65 -2.42
N ARG A 142 33.17 -12.57 -1.09
CA ARG A 142 31.95 -12.32 -0.32
C ARG A 142 31.51 -10.86 -0.40
N HIS A 143 30.19 -10.62 -0.44
CA HIS A 143 29.46 -9.84 0.56
C HIS A 143 27.95 -10.08 0.37
N SER A 144 27.32 -10.52 1.45
CA SER A 144 25.89 -10.75 1.63
C SER A 144 25.06 -9.52 1.24
N GLN A 145 24.14 -9.67 0.27
CA GLN A 145 23.12 -8.67 -0.03
C GLN A 145 21.74 -9.28 0.10
N ILE A 146 21.09 -8.97 1.23
CA ILE A 146 19.64 -8.92 1.38
C ILE A 146 19.09 -8.11 0.19
N ARG A 147 18.22 -8.71 -0.65
CA ARG A 147 17.54 -7.98 -1.73
C ARG A 147 16.12 -7.67 -1.30
N LEU A 148 15.93 -6.45 -0.84
CA LEU A 148 14.64 -5.76 -0.76
C LEU A 148 13.91 -5.82 -2.12
N PRO A 149 12.57 -5.64 -2.16
CA PRO A 149 11.84 -5.46 -3.43
C PRO A 149 12.59 -4.45 -4.31
N LYS A 150 12.55 -4.65 -5.64
CA LYS A 150 13.06 -3.65 -6.60
C LYS A 150 12.28 -2.36 -6.39
N ASN A 151 12.74 -1.53 -5.44
CA ASN A 151 12.36 -0.15 -5.33
C ASN A 151 12.76 0.45 -6.67
N SER A 152 11.80 0.86 -7.48
CA SER A 152 12.06 1.91 -8.43
C SER A 152 12.71 3.04 -7.63
N LEU A 153 13.96 3.38 -7.95
CA LEU A 153 14.61 4.53 -7.34
C LEU A 153 13.69 5.74 -7.54
N PRO A 154 13.50 6.58 -6.51
CA PRO A 154 12.56 7.69 -6.60
C PRO A 154 12.93 8.60 -7.77
N GLU A 155 11.93 8.95 -8.58
CA GLU A 155 12.12 9.87 -9.69
C GLU A 155 12.17 11.30 -9.19
N PHE A 156 13.13 12.08 -9.67
CA PHE A 156 13.31 13.47 -9.28
C PHE A 156 13.10 14.43 -10.45
N TYR A 157 12.04 15.23 -10.37
CA TYR A 157 11.64 16.16 -11.43
C TYR A 157 12.19 17.58 -11.27
N GLY A 158 12.82 17.90 -10.13
CA GLY A 158 13.33 19.25 -9.81
C GLY A 158 12.54 20.01 -8.74
N ASP A 159 11.72 19.33 -7.94
CA ASP A 159 11.01 19.95 -6.81
C ASP A 159 11.96 20.13 -5.61
N LEU A 160 12.16 21.37 -5.18
CA LEU A 160 13.01 21.73 -4.03
C LEU A 160 12.55 21.03 -2.74
N ASN A 161 11.25 20.87 -2.53
CA ASN A 161 10.70 20.28 -1.31
C ASN A 161 10.96 18.77 -1.23
N LEU A 162 11.10 18.10 -2.38
CA LEU A 162 11.35 16.66 -2.47
C LEU A 162 12.84 16.33 -2.52
N TRP A 163 13.71 17.33 -2.70
CA TRP A 163 15.14 17.12 -2.80
C TRP A 163 15.76 16.40 -1.60
N PRO A 164 15.48 16.77 -0.33
CA PRO A 164 16.07 16.08 0.82
C PRO A 164 15.74 14.57 0.82
N SER A 165 14.47 14.23 0.60
CA SER A 165 14.01 12.85 0.55
C SER A 165 14.63 12.08 -0.63
N PHE A 166 14.69 12.70 -1.82
CA PHE A 166 15.34 12.10 -2.98
C PHE A 166 16.84 11.86 -2.71
N TRP A 167 17.55 12.86 -2.20
CA TRP A 167 18.99 12.78 -1.96
C TRP A 167 19.32 11.70 -0.95
N ASP A 168 18.62 11.59 0.17
CA ASP A 168 18.88 10.57 1.18
C ASP A 168 18.65 9.14 0.65
N ASN A 169 17.58 8.94 -0.13
CA ASN A 169 17.31 7.66 -0.78
C ASN A 169 18.35 7.32 -1.85
N TYR A 170 18.70 8.27 -2.71
CA TYR A 170 19.71 8.07 -3.76
C TYR A 170 21.10 7.85 -3.15
N ARG A 171 21.43 8.59 -2.10
CA ARG A 171 22.72 8.54 -1.42
C ARG A 171 22.96 7.17 -0.81
N SER A 172 22.02 6.70 -0.01
CA SER A 172 22.11 5.40 0.69
C SER A 172 22.08 4.21 -0.27
N ALA A 173 21.29 4.28 -1.34
CA ALA A 173 21.14 3.17 -2.28
C ALA A 173 22.28 3.08 -3.31
N ILE A 174 22.76 4.23 -3.80
CA ILE A 174 23.63 4.32 -5.00
C ILE A 174 24.94 5.07 -4.72
N HIS A 175 24.89 6.30 -4.18
CA HIS A 175 26.08 7.14 -4.03
C HIS A 175 27.13 6.52 -3.09
N GLU A 176 26.69 5.97 -1.95
CA GLU A 176 27.56 5.37 -0.92
C GLU A 176 27.82 3.87 -1.16
N ASN A 177 27.23 3.30 -2.22
CA ASN A 177 27.39 1.89 -2.55
C ASN A 177 28.76 1.66 -3.20
N THR A 178 29.69 1.06 -2.44
CA THR A 178 31.07 0.78 -2.88
C THR A 178 31.19 -0.28 -3.97
N LEU A 179 30.11 -1.00 -4.26
CA LEU A 179 30.06 -2.02 -5.31
C LEU A 179 29.73 -1.46 -6.71
N LEU A 180 29.39 -0.17 -6.80
CA LEU A 180 29.08 0.51 -8.06
C LEU A 180 30.25 1.38 -8.51
N THR A 181 30.55 1.38 -9.81
CA THR A 181 31.50 2.33 -10.41
C THR A 181 30.86 3.72 -10.52
N ASP A 182 31.67 4.77 -10.69
CA ASP A 182 31.13 6.12 -10.93
C ASP A 182 30.32 6.21 -12.23
N ILE A 183 30.66 5.39 -13.24
CA ILE A 183 29.86 5.24 -14.47
C ILE A 183 28.50 4.61 -14.16
N ASP A 184 28.44 3.55 -13.35
CA ASP A 184 27.18 2.91 -12.97
C ASP A 184 26.31 3.87 -12.16
N ARG A 185 26.90 4.58 -11.19
CA ARG A 185 26.22 5.62 -10.42
C ARG A 185 25.67 6.70 -11.34
N PHE A 186 26.40 7.13 -12.36
CA PHE A 186 25.90 8.13 -13.29
C PHE A 186 24.74 7.57 -14.15
N ASN A 187 24.81 6.33 -14.61
CA ASN A 187 23.68 5.70 -15.32
C ASN A 187 22.41 5.66 -14.45
N TYR A 188 22.53 5.32 -13.17
CA TYR A 188 21.41 5.37 -12.23
C TYR A 188 20.90 6.79 -12.00
N LEU A 189 21.78 7.76 -11.73
CA LEU A 189 21.42 9.18 -11.59
C LEU A 189 20.63 9.66 -12.82
N ASN A 190 21.14 9.34 -14.00
CA ASN A 190 20.56 9.71 -15.28
C ASN A 190 19.17 9.07 -15.49
N GLY A 191 18.93 7.88 -14.94
CA GLY A 191 17.63 7.21 -14.95
C GLY A 191 16.61 7.81 -13.99
N CYS A 192 17.04 8.20 -12.78
CA CYS A 192 16.17 8.72 -11.72
C CYS A 192 15.75 10.17 -11.95
N VAL A 193 16.62 10.98 -12.53
CA VAL A 193 16.37 12.40 -12.71
C VAL A 193 15.54 12.63 -14.00
N LYS A 194 14.45 13.38 -13.89
CA LYS A 194 13.48 13.70 -14.95
C LYS A 194 13.27 15.21 -15.06
N GLY A 195 12.50 15.65 -16.06
CA GLY A 195 12.03 17.03 -16.19
C GLY A 195 13.14 18.08 -16.19
N GLU A 196 12.97 19.15 -15.39
CA GLU A 196 13.93 20.26 -15.30
C GLU A 196 15.27 19.82 -14.70
N ALA A 197 15.24 18.91 -13.73
CA ALA A 197 16.47 18.39 -13.14
C ALA A 197 17.31 17.61 -14.17
N LYS A 198 16.66 16.91 -15.11
CA LYS A 198 17.34 16.16 -16.19
C LYS A 198 18.09 17.10 -17.12
N LYS A 199 17.49 18.26 -17.45
CA LYS A 199 18.11 19.26 -18.32
C LYS A 199 19.44 19.78 -17.80
N LEU A 200 19.65 19.76 -16.48
CA LEU A 200 20.90 20.19 -15.87
C LEU A 200 22.06 19.23 -16.12
N ILE A 201 21.77 17.94 -16.26
CA ILE A 201 22.79 16.88 -16.36
C ILE A 201 22.83 16.21 -17.75
N GLN A 202 21.83 16.45 -18.61
CA GLN A 202 21.71 15.77 -19.91
C GLN A 202 22.86 16.05 -20.90
N ASN A 203 23.54 17.18 -20.76
CA ASN A 203 24.62 17.60 -21.67
C ASN A 203 26.00 17.03 -21.25
N TYR A 204 26.07 16.27 -20.17
CA TYR A 204 27.29 15.63 -19.71
C TYR A 204 27.41 14.24 -20.30
N PHE A 205 28.58 13.91 -20.86
CA PHE A 205 28.88 12.54 -21.25
C PHE A 205 28.96 11.64 -20.01
N ILE A 206 28.42 10.43 -20.11
CA ILE A 206 28.45 9.44 -19.02
C ILE A 206 29.88 8.94 -18.83
N THR A 207 30.62 9.61 -17.94
CA THR A 207 32.01 9.30 -17.57
C THR A 207 32.19 9.44 -16.06
N GLU A 208 33.21 8.81 -15.50
CA GLU A 208 33.50 8.86 -14.05
C GLU A 208 33.72 10.30 -13.56
N ALA A 209 34.50 11.09 -14.29
CA ALA A 209 34.76 12.49 -13.94
C ALA A 209 33.48 13.33 -13.96
N ASN A 210 32.58 13.09 -14.92
CA ASN A 210 31.36 13.86 -15.07
C ASN A 210 30.28 13.49 -14.05
N TYR A 211 30.34 12.30 -13.44
CA TYR A 211 29.41 11.90 -12.38
C TYR A 211 29.45 12.88 -11.21
N HIS A 212 30.66 13.15 -10.68
CA HIS A 212 30.86 14.07 -9.56
C HIS A 212 30.43 15.50 -9.90
N ILE A 213 30.66 15.93 -11.14
CA ILE A 213 30.23 17.25 -11.62
C ILE A 213 28.70 17.31 -11.69
N ALA A 214 28.05 16.28 -12.24
CA ALA A 214 26.60 16.22 -12.40
C ALA A 214 25.88 16.21 -11.05
N ILE A 215 26.33 15.40 -10.09
CA ILE A 215 25.71 15.32 -8.77
C ILE A 215 25.94 16.59 -7.95
N ASN A 216 27.12 17.20 -8.04
CA ASN A 216 27.38 18.47 -7.37
C ASN A 216 26.52 19.59 -7.93
N LYS A 217 26.32 19.66 -9.25
CA LYS A 217 25.38 20.63 -9.86
C LYS A 217 23.95 20.48 -9.37
N LEU A 218 23.47 19.25 -9.19
CA LEU A 218 22.14 19.00 -8.64
C LEU A 218 22.07 19.45 -7.17
N ARG A 219 23.10 19.14 -6.36
CA ARG A 219 23.21 19.59 -4.97
C ARG A 219 23.26 21.12 -4.83
N GLU A 220 24.04 21.80 -5.68
CA GLU A 220 24.12 23.26 -5.67
C GLU A 220 22.77 23.91 -6.01
N ARG A 221 22.02 23.33 -6.95
CA ARG A 221 20.76 23.91 -7.40
C ARG A 221 19.58 23.60 -6.49
N TYR A 222 19.55 22.38 -5.91
CA TYR A 222 18.39 21.88 -5.18
C TYR A 222 18.64 21.61 -3.69
N GLY A 223 19.90 21.44 -3.28
CA GLY A 223 20.30 21.11 -1.91
C GLY A 223 20.65 22.29 -1.02
N ASP A 224 20.39 23.52 -1.46
CA ASP A 224 20.51 24.70 -0.61
C ASP A 224 19.37 24.70 0.43
N GLU A 225 19.71 24.37 1.68
CA GLU A 225 18.78 24.30 2.79
C GLU A 225 18.05 25.63 3.05
N GLU A 226 18.72 26.78 2.87
CA GLU A 226 18.07 28.09 3.04
C GLU A 226 17.04 28.34 1.96
N ARG A 227 17.33 27.90 0.73
CA ARG A 227 16.42 28.01 -0.40
C ARG A 227 15.20 27.09 -0.25
N ILE A 228 15.40 25.87 0.25
CA ILE A 228 14.31 24.94 0.56
C ILE A 228 13.43 25.53 1.68
N LYS A 229 14.03 26.04 2.77
CA LYS A 229 13.28 26.72 3.85
C LYS A 229 12.52 27.94 3.32
N ALA A 230 13.13 28.75 2.46
CA ALA A 230 12.46 29.89 1.84
C ALA A 230 11.27 29.46 0.97
N ASN A 231 11.40 28.36 0.22
CA ASN A 231 10.32 27.80 -0.59
C ASN A 231 9.15 27.32 0.27
N LEU A 232 9.43 26.55 1.34
CA LEU A 232 8.41 26.11 2.31
C LEU A 232 7.70 27.28 2.98
N ARG A 233 8.42 28.35 3.36
CA ARG A 233 7.81 29.57 3.91
C ARG A 233 6.93 30.30 2.88
N ALA A 234 7.33 30.32 1.61
CA ALA A 234 6.54 30.91 0.53
C ALA A 234 5.26 30.10 0.27
N GLU A 235 5.36 28.77 0.27
CA GLU A 235 4.24 27.85 0.16
C GLU A 235 3.23 28.06 1.30
N LEU A 236 3.71 28.14 2.54
CA LEU A 236 2.88 28.41 3.71
C LEU A 236 2.11 29.74 3.59
N ARG A 237 2.73 30.78 3.02
CA ARG A 237 2.06 32.07 2.75
C ARG A 237 1.00 31.95 1.66
N ALA A 238 1.30 31.18 0.62
CA ALA A 238 0.47 31.01 -0.56
C ALA A 238 -0.74 30.09 -0.36
N LEU A 239 -0.77 29.27 0.70
CA LEU A 239 -1.91 28.39 1.00
C LEU A 239 -3.23 29.18 1.04
N PRO A 240 -4.31 28.69 0.41
CA PRO A 240 -5.61 29.35 0.51
C PRO A 240 -6.12 29.30 1.97
N PRO A 241 -6.79 30.36 2.46
CA PRO A 241 -7.46 30.27 3.75
C PRO A 241 -8.53 29.17 3.70
N ALA A 242 -8.69 28.46 4.81
CA ALA A 242 -9.73 27.45 4.90
C ALA A 242 -11.11 28.09 4.68
N ASN A 243 -11.92 27.50 3.81
CA ASN A 243 -13.30 27.94 3.64
C ASN A 243 -14.20 27.32 4.73
N LYS A 244 -15.51 27.62 4.71
CA LYS A 244 -16.45 27.13 5.73
C LYS A 244 -16.71 25.61 5.68
N PHE A 245 -16.23 24.90 4.66
CA PHE A 245 -16.44 23.47 4.49
C PHE A 245 -15.34 22.68 5.22
N ILE A 246 -15.77 21.64 5.94
CA ILE A 246 -14.90 20.77 6.76
C ILE A 246 -13.74 20.17 5.94
N ASN A 247 -13.99 19.79 4.69
CA ASN A 247 -12.96 19.21 3.81
C ASN A 247 -11.85 20.21 3.46
N SER A 248 -12.19 21.48 3.27
CA SER A 248 -11.20 22.54 3.03
C SER A 248 -10.38 22.84 4.27
N ILE A 249 -11.00 22.77 5.45
CA ILE A 249 -10.33 22.95 6.73
C ILE A 249 -9.31 21.82 6.92
N ARG A 250 -9.73 20.56 6.77
CA ARG A 250 -8.84 19.40 6.92
C ARG A 250 -7.66 19.47 5.96
N LEU A 251 -7.91 19.73 4.68
CA LEU A 251 -6.86 19.85 3.67
C LEU A 251 -5.87 21.00 3.98
N THR A 252 -6.36 22.13 4.48
CA THR A 252 -5.49 23.26 4.85
C THR A 252 -4.64 22.93 6.07
N THR A 253 -5.23 22.30 7.09
CA THR A 253 -4.53 21.86 8.30
C THR A 253 -3.46 20.82 7.98
N ASP A 254 -3.78 19.79 7.18
CA ASP A 254 -2.83 18.75 6.80
C ASP A 254 -1.62 19.33 6.06
N ASN A 255 -1.85 20.33 5.18
CA ASN A 255 -0.78 21.01 4.47
C ASN A 255 0.07 21.90 5.39
N ILE A 256 -0.55 22.62 6.32
CA ILE A 256 0.16 23.42 7.32
C ILE A 256 1.03 22.52 8.21
N ASP A 257 0.47 21.42 8.73
CA ASP A 257 1.19 20.48 9.59
C ASP A 257 2.36 19.83 8.84
N ARG A 258 2.17 19.43 7.57
CA ARG A 258 3.28 18.93 6.73
C ARG A 258 4.41 19.94 6.61
N ILE A 259 4.10 21.19 6.25
CA ILE A 259 5.13 22.22 6.04
C ILE A 259 5.87 22.54 7.35
N ILE A 260 5.16 22.60 8.47
CA ILE A 260 5.76 22.85 9.78
C ILE A 260 6.69 21.70 10.20
N GLN A 261 6.25 20.45 10.04
CA GLN A 261 7.10 19.30 10.34
C GLN A 261 8.38 19.29 9.48
N GLN A 262 8.27 19.63 8.19
CA GLN A 262 9.43 19.74 7.30
C GLN A 262 10.39 20.85 7.74
N LEU A 263 9.86 22.03 8.09
CA LEU A 263 10.68 23.14 8.62
C LEU A 263 11.37 22.76 9.95
N GLN A 264 10.67 22.06 10.85
CA GLN A 264 11.22 21.59 12.12
C GLN A 264 12.36 20.58 11.95
N GLN A 265 12.20 19.62 11.03
CA GLN A 265 13.25 18.64 10.71
C GLN A 265 14.51 19.33 10.18
N MET A 266 14.34 20.48 9.51
CA MET A 266 15.44 21.34 9.04
C MET A 266 15.94 22.33 10.11
N GLY A 267 15.54 22.15 11.38
CA GLY A 267 16.01 22.95 12.51
C GLY A 267 15.31 24.30 12.71
N GLU A 268 14.21 24.59 12.00
CA GLU A 268 13.42 25.80 12.25
C GLU A 268 12.57 25.66 13.52
N ASN A 269 12.59 26.70 14.36
CA ASN A 269 11.76 26.72 15.55
C ASN A 269 10.31 27.10 15.22
N ILE A 270 9.35 26.24 15.61
CA ILE A 270 7.90 26.46 15.42
C ILE A 270 7.42 27.79 16.03
N ASN A 271 8.09 28.27 17.08
CA ASN A 271 7.71 29.50 17.79
C ASN A 271 8.16 30.78 17.08
N GLN A 272 8.68 30.71 15.85
CA GLN A 272 8.86 31.91 15.05
C GLN A 272 7.53 32.66 14.94
N SER A 273 7.50 33.91 15.41
CA SER A 273 6.31 34.78 15.42
C SER A 273 5.65 34.86 14.04
N PHE A 274 6.46 34.76 12.99
CA PHE A 274 6.03 34.65 11.60
C PHE A 274 5.12 33.42 11.35
N ILE A 275 5.53 32.21 11.74
CA ILE A 275 4.76 30.96 11.52
C ILE A 275 3.42 31.04 12.26
N SER A 276 3.44 31.49 13.53
CA SER A 276 2.22 31.69 14.32
C SER A 276 1.25 32.67 13.66
N SER A 277 1.74 33.81 13.18
CA SER A 277 0.89 34.82 12.52
C SER A 277 0.26 34.34 11.21
N VAL A 278 0.95 33.47 10.46
CA VAL A 278 0.43 32.91 9.21
C VAL A 278 -0.64 31.86 9.52
N ILE A 279 -0.44 30.99 10.51
CA ILE A 279 -1.45 30.01 10.91
C ILE A 279 -2.71 30.70 11.44
N GLU A 280 -2.58 31.72 12.29
CA GLU A 280 -3.71 32.50 12.81
C GLU A 280 -4.53 33.15 11.68
N LYS A 281 -3.86 33.61 10.62
CA LYS A 281 -4.52 34.22 9.46
C LYS A 281 -5.21 33.20 8.55
N LYS A 282 -4.72 31.95 8.48
CA LYS A 282 -5.26 30.90 7.59
C LYS A 282 -6.32 30.02 8.26
N CYS A 283 -6.25 29.87 9.58
CA CYS A 283 -7.19 29.12 10.41
C CYS A 283 -8.06 30.10 11.21
N GLN A 284 -9.32 30.31 10.81
CA GLN A 284 -10.22 31.23 11.52
C GLN A 284 -10.24 30.95 13.04
N ASN A 285 -9.97 32.00 13.83
CA ASN A 285 -9.72 32.21 15.28
C ASN A 285 -10.11 31.18 16.38
N GLY A 286 -10.72 30.02 16.10
CA GLY A 286 -11.03 28.99 17.10
C GLY A 286 -10.03 27.82 17.16
N PHE A 287 -9.36 27.48 16.05
CA PHE A 287 -8.54 26.26 15.95
C PHE A 287 -7.08 26.42 16.40
N PHE A 288 -6.53 27.63 16.35
CA PHE A 288 -5.13 27.90 16.72
C PHE A 288 -4.82 27.57 18.19
N LEU A 289 -5.79 27.75 19.09
CA LEU A 289 -5.65 27.36 20.50
C LEU A 289 -5.56 25.84 20.68
N ASN A 290 -6.28 25.05 19.87
CA ASN A 290 -6.22 23.59 19.95
C ASN A 290 -4.92 23.05 19.35
N TRP A 291 -4.45 23.64 18.25
CA TRP A 291 -3.15 23.30 17.66
C TRP A 291 -1.98 23.64 18.60
N LYS A 292 -1.96 24.83 19.24
CA LYS A 292 -0.95 25.17 20.26
C LYS A 292 -0.97 24.22 21.47
N LYS A 293 -2.14 23.68 21.84
CA LYS A 293 -2.27 22.68 22.91
C LYS A 293 -1.72 21.32 22.49
N LEU A 294 -2.02 20.87 21.27
CA LEU A 294 -1.50 19.62 20.70
C LEU A 294 0.03 19.68 20.54
N ASN A 295 0.58 20.80 20.07
CA ASN A 295 2.01 20.92 19.82
C ASN A 295 2.85 21.09 21.11
N LYS A 296 2.24 21.51 22.24
CA LYS A 296 2.87 21.44 23.56
C LYS A 296 3.14 20.00 24.03
N SER A 297 2.44 19.01 23.45
CA SER A 297 2.68 17.59 23.75
C SER A 297 3.87 17.01 22.97
N TYR A 298 4.27 17.61 21.85
CA TYR A 298 5.39 17.17 21.02
C TYR A 298 6.75 17.75 21.45
N GLY A 299 6.77 18.73 22.36
CA GLY A 299 7.99 19.26 22.97
C GLY A 299 8.50 18.48 24.19
N LYS A 300 8.07 17.23 24.38
CA LYS A 300 8.57 16.31 25.42
C LYS A 300 8.96 14.96 24.80
N MET A 301 9.93 14.97 23.89
CA MET A 301 10.84 13.84 23.66
C MET A 301 12.21 14.41 23.30
#